data_AF-A0A432EQE2-F1
#
_entry.id   AF-A0A432EQE2-F1
#
_cell.length_a   1.000
_cell.length_b   1.000
_cell.length_c   1.000
_cell.angle_alpha   90.00
_cell.angle_beta   90.00
_cell.angle_gamma   90.00
#
_symmetry.space_group_name_H-M   'P 1'
#
loop_
_entity.id
_entity.type
_entity.pdbx_description
1 polymer ?
#
loop_
_entity_poly.entity_id
_entity_poly.type
_entity_poly.pdbx_seq_one_letter_code
_entity_poly.pdbx_strand_id
1 'polypeptide(L)' 'MTSYADRYTLDTANLGELVDRLTRPLVFTNGCFDILHRGHVDYLEQAALLGQSLVVGVNSDASVRRL' A
#
# COMPACT_ATOMS: atom_id res chain seq x y z
N MET A 1 17.10 -6.95 9.03
CA MET A 1 16.84 -5.53 9.22
C MET A 1 16.40 -4.98 7.87
N THR A 2 15.10 -4.98 7.59
CA THR A 2 14.55 -4.58 6.27
C THR A 2 14.74 -3.08 6.09
N SER A 3 15.35 -2.67 4.99
CA SER A 3 15.59 -1.26 4.69
C SER A 3 14.24 -0.55 4.46
N TYR A 4 14.15 0.73 4.82
CA TYR A 4 12.97 1.55 4.52
C TYR A 4 12.68 1.59 3.01
N ALA A 5 13.73 1.51 2.18
CA ALA A 5 13.63 1.49 0.72
C ALA A 5 12.91 0.24 0.18
N ASP A 6 12.87 -0.87 0.93
CA ASP A 6 12.19 -2.09 0.49
C ASP A 6 10.66 -2.02 0.69
N ARG A 7 10.16 -0.98 1.35
CA ARG A 7 8.74 -0.83 1.72
C ARG A 7 7.95 0.09 0.80
N TYR A 8 8.62 0.86 -0.06
CA TYR A 8 7.98 1.82 -0.96
C TYR A 8 8.66 1.76 -2.33
N THR A 9 7.87 1.68 -3.40
CA THR A 9 8.36 1.85 -4.76
C THR A 9 7.57 2.91 -5.49
N LEU A 10 8.27 3.79 -6.20
CA LEU A 10 7.69 4.73 -7.17
C LEU A 10 7.76 4.18 -8.59
N ASP A 11 8.53 3.11 -8.78
CA ASP A 11 8.69 2.43 -10.06
C ASP A 11 7.79 1.19 -10.10
N THR A 12 6.85 1.20 -11.05
CA THR A 12 5.94 0.08 -11.28
C THR A 12 6.59 -1.03 -12.11
N ALA A 13 7.73 -0.79 -12.77
CA ALA A 13 8.39 -1.78 -13.62
C ALA A 13 8.77 -3.06 -12.86
N ASN A 14 9.17 -2.92 -11.58
CA ASN A 14 9.57 -4.04 -10.72
C ASN A 14 8.48 -4.47 -9.72
N LEU A 15 7.25 -3.97 -9.88
CA LEU A 15 6.17 -4.23 -8.91
C LEU A 15 5.81 -5.72 -8.83
N GLY A 16 5.82 -6.43 -9.97
CA GLY A 16 5.54 -7.87 -10.02
C GLY A 16 6.50 -8.67 -9.15
N GLU A 17 7.81 -8.47 -9.34
CA GLU A 17 8.85 -9.16 -8.56
C GLU A 17 8.76 -8.84 -7.06
N LEU A 18 8.44 -7.58 -6.71
CA LEU A 18 8.29 -7.18 -5.32
C LEU A 18 7.08 -7.87 -4.68
N VAL A 19 5.95 -7.91 -5.38
CA VAL A 19 4.71 -8.55 -4.92
C VAL A 19 4.85 -10.06 -4.80
N ASP A 20 5.62 -10.70 -5.69
CA ASP A 20 5.86 -12.14 -5.66
C ASP A 20 6.70 -12.58 -4.45
N ARG A 21 7.48 -11.67 -3.86
CA ARG A 21 8.25 -11.91 -2.63
C ARG A 21 7.40 -11.77 -1.36
N LEU A 22 6.16 -11.29 -1.45
CA LEU A 22 5.29 -11.06 -0.30
C LEU A 22 4.53 -12.33 0.11
N THR A 23 4.36 -12.50 1.42
CA THR A 23 3.66 -13.64 1.99
C THR A 23 2.17 -13.57 1.70
N ARG A 24 1.59 -14.68 1.24
CA ARG A 24 0.14 -14.81 0.96
C ARG A 24 -0.61 -15.32 2.19
N PRO A 25 -1.89 -14.98 2.41
CA PRO A 25 -2.75 -14.12 1.58
C PRO A 25 -2.30 -12.66 1.62
N LEU A 26 -2.28 -12.05 0.44
CA LEU A 26 -1.93 -10.65 0.26
C LEU A 26 -3.21 -9.83 0.22
N VAL A 27 -3.25 -8.77 1.02
CA VAL A 27 -4.30 -7.78 1.05
C VAL A 27 -3.84 -6.56 0.25
N PHE A 28 -4.74 -6.01 -0.55
CA PHE A 28 -4.48 -4.81 -1.32
C PHE A 28 -5.56 -3.76 -1.03
N THR A 29 -5.13 -2.52 -0.87
CA THR A 29 -6.03 -1.36 -0.86
C THR A 29 -5.37 -0.17 -1.54
N ASN A 30 -6.15 0.85 -1.89
CA ASN A 30 -5.64 2.13 -2.39
C ASN A 30 -6.33 3.32 -1.72
N GLY A 31 -5.71 4.49 -1.82
CA GLY A 31 -6.27 5.74 -1.32
C GLY A 31 -5.37 6.94 -1.60
N CYS A 32 -5.94 8.14 -1.48
CA CYS A 32 -5.19 9.40 -1.57
C CYS A 32 -4.30 9.63 -0.34
N PHE A 33 -4.82 9.34 0.85
CA PHE A 33 -4.12 9.48 2.14
C PHE A 33 -3.47 10.87 2.40
N ASP A 34 -4.02 11.94 1.82
CA ASP A 34 -3.48 13.32 1.86
C ASP A 34 -3.20 13.82 3.29
N ILE A 35 -4.22 13.78 4.16
CA ILE A 35 -4.05 14.03 5.60
C ILE A 35 -4.37 12.74 6.34
N LEU A 36 -3.33 12.14 6.93
CA LEU A 36 -3.50 10.98 7.80
C LEU A 36 -4.21 11.39 9.09
N HIS A 37 -5.26 10.63 9.41
CA HIS A 37 -6.01 10.75 10.65
C HIS A 37 -6.33 9.36 11.18
N ARG A 38 -6.82 9.30 12.42
CA ARG A 38 -7.12 8.03 13.10
C ARG A 38 -7.92 7.05 12.24
N GLY A 39 -8.94 7.53 11.52
CA GLY A 39 -9.72 6.68 10.61
C GLY A 39 -8.89 5.93 9.55
N HIS A 40 -7.83 6.53 9.00
CA HIS A 40 -6.94 5.84 8.06
C HIS A 40 -6.07 4.79 8.77
N VAL A 41 -5.62 5.06 9.99
CA VAL A 41 -4.83 4.10 10.77
C VAL A 41 -5.70 2.90 11.13
N ASP A 42 -6.86 3.14 11.74
CA ASP A 42 -7.81 2.10 12.11
C ASP A 42 -8.20 1.25 10.88
N TYR A 43 -8.41 1.89 9.73
CA TYR A 43 -8.68 1.23 8.46
C TYR A 43 -7.53 0.34 7.97
N LEU A 44 -6.30 0.86 7.94
CA LEU A 44 -5.14 0.12 7.47
C LEU A 44 -4.75 -1.02 8.41
N GLU A 45 -4.93 -0.83 9.72
CA GLU A 45 -4.76 -1.88 10.73
C GLU A 45 -5.77 -3.01 10.49
N GLN A 46 -7.05 -2.69 10.31
CA GLN A 46 -8.06 -3.69 9.98
C GLN A 46 -7.76 -4.43 8.68
N ALA A 47 -7.32 -3.72 7.64
CA ALA A 47 -6.91 -4.34 6.38
C ALA A 47 -5.71 -5.28 6.55
N ALA A 48 -4.71 -4.89 7.34
CA ALA A 48 -3.53 -5.71 7.61
C ALA A 48 -3.89 -7.03 8.34
N LEU A 49 -4.92 -7.03 9.18
CA LEU A 49 -5.39 -8.24 9.88
C LEU A 49 -6.04 -9.28 8.95
N LEU A 50 -6.41 -8.91 7.73
CA LEU A 50 -7.05 -9.82 6.76
C LEU A 50 -6.04 -10.71 6.02
N GLY A 51 -4.73 -10.53 6.23
CA GLY A 51 -3.74 -11.38 5.59
C GLY A 51 -2.34 -11.31 6.18
N GLN A 52 -1.36 -11.83 5.42
CA GLN A 52 0.05 -11.89 5.84
C GLN A 52 0.91 -10.78 5.22
N SER A 53 0.37 -10.03 4.27
CA SER A 53 1.01 -8.87 3.67
C SER A 53 -0.05 -7.86 3.23
N LEU A 54 0.22 -6.57 3.44
CA LEU A 54 -0.63 -5.46 3.01
C LEU A 54 0.14 -4.60 2.01
N VAL A 55 -0.43 -4.42 0.81
CA VAL A 55 0.06 -3.48 -0.21
C VAL A 55 -0.92 -2.31 -0.31
N VAL A 56 -0.39 -1.09 -0.22
CA VAL A 56 -1.19 0.15 -0.28
C VAL A 56 -0.78 0.93 -1.52
N GLY A 57 -1.72 1.09 -2.45
CA GLY A 57 -1.57 2.01 -3.58
C GLY A 57 -1.86 3.44 -3.15
N VAL A 58 -0.91 4.36 -3.36
CA VAL A 58 -1.12 5.79 -3.09
C VAL A 58 -1.48 6.48 -4.40
N ASN A 59 -2.65 7.11 -4.44
CA ASN A 59 -3.15 7.76 -5.65
C ASN A 59 -2.33 9.01 -5.96
N SER A 60 -2.04 9.24 -7.24
CA SER A 60 -1.43 10.51 -7.69
C SER A 60 -2.48 11.63 -7.75
N ASP A 61 -2.03 12.88 -7.63
CA ASP A 61 -2.89 14.08 -7.77
C ASP A 61 -3.74 14.04 -9.05
N ALA A 62 -3.14 13.57 -10.15
CA ALA A 62 -3.81 13.45 -11.43
C ALA A 62 -4.97 12.44 -11.42
N SER A 63 -4.87 11.38 -10.60
CA SER A 63 -5.95 10.41 -10.40
C SER A 63 -7.06 10.98 -9.52
N VAL A 64 -6.70 11.73 -8.47
CA VAL A 64 -7.67 12.32 -7.53
C VAL A 64 -8.52 13.38 -8.23
N ARG A 65 -7.93 14.21 -9.11
CA ARG A 65 -8.64 15.26 -9.87
C ARG A 65 -9.63 14.75 -10.92
N ARG A 66 -9.62 13.44 -11.23
CA ARG A 66 -10.52 12.82 -12.24
C ARG A 66 -11.77 12.20 -11.61
N LEU A 67 -11.86 12.17 -10.28
CA LEU A 67 -13.02 11.73 -9.51
C LEU A 67 -13.86 12.95 -9.10
#